data_AF-A0A6A5YDV3-F1
#
_entry.id   AF-A0A6A5YDV3-F1
#
_cell.length_a   1.000
_cell.length_b   1.000
_cell.length_c   1.000
_cell.angle_alpha   90.00
_cell.angle_beta   90.00
_cell.angle_gamma   90.00
#
_symmetry.space_group_name_H-M   'P 1'
#
loop_
_entity.id
_entity.type
_entity.pdbx_description
1 polymer ?
#
loop_
_entity_poly.entity_id
_entity_poly.type
_entity_poly.pdbx_seq_one_letter_code
_entity_poly.pdbx_strand_id
1 'polypeptide(L)'
;MAATNPREPINYETCPNSNCRFSWPENTTEAMELPTTDPSSIEDIEIEKRIYKRLGSHPNIVSCLRIAETGPVSVCAEHIVLKRAEYGTIRQYFLDRGTSTKAV
;
A
#
# COMPACT_ATOMS: atom_id res chain seq x y z
N MET A 1 -26.64 7.71 9.01
CA MET A 1 -25.33 7.52 8.39
C MET A 1 -24.33 7.34 9.53
N ALA A 2 -23.89 6.11 9.79
CA ALA A 2 -22.89 5.83 10.82
C ALA A 2 -21.55 5.58 10.12
N ALA A 3 -20.52 6.32 10.52
CA ALA A 3 -19.16 6.15 10.05
C ALA A 3 -18.69 4.72 10.35
N THR A 4 -18.38 3.96 9.30
CA THR A 4 -17.73 2.66 9.46
C THR A 4 -16.32 2.90 9.96
N ASN A 5 -16.10 2.56 11.22
CA ASN A 5 -14.79 2.40 11.86
C ASN A 5 -13.82 1.74 10.84
N PRO A 6 -12.63 2.29 10.54
CA PRO A 6 -11.71 1.64 9.63
C PRO A 6 -11.28 0.32 10.28
N ARG A 7 -11.84 -0.79 9.79
CA ARG A 7 -11.50 -2.15 10.25
C ARG A 7 -10.00 -2.35 10.06
N GLU A 8 -9.34 -2.96 11.04
CA GLU A 8 -7.92 -3.29 10.95
C GLU A 8 -7.64 -4.13 9.70
N PRO A 9 -6.50 -3.92 9.01
CA PRO A 9 -6.11 -4.77 7.89
C PRO A 9 -5.98 -6.24 8.32
N ILE A 10 -6.61 -7.14 7.57
CA ILE A 10 -6.71 -8.56 7.92
C ILE A 10 -5.63 -9.39 7.20
N ASN A 11 -5.18 -8.93 6.02
CA ASN A 11 -4.20 -9.65 5.21
C ASN A 11 -2.89 -8.88 5.08
N TYR A 12 -1.82 -9.50 5.54
CA TYR A 12 -0.46 -9.08 5.32
C TYR A 12 -0.03 -9.42 3.88
N GLU A 13 0.38 -8.42 3.09
CA GLU A 13 0.85 -8.66 1.72
C GLU A 13 2.37 -8.86 1.70
N THR A 14 3.14 -7.87 2.19
CA THR A 14 4.61 -7.90 2.20
C THR A 14 5.17 -6.81 3.14
N CYS A 15 6.29 -7.04 3.84
CA CYS A 15 7.15 -5.96 4.36
C CYS A 15 8.52 -5.96 3.69
N PRO A 16 8.71 -5.26 2.58
CA PRO A 16 10.07 -4.98 2.10
C PRO A 16 10.75 -4.00 3.06
N ASN A 17 11.71 -4.50 3.84
CA ASN A 17 12.61 -3.74 4.73
C ASN A 17 11.88 -2.82 5.74
N SER A 18 11.57 -1.58 5.33
CA SER A 18 11.11 -0.48 6.20
C SER A 18 9.59 -0.40 6.32
N ASN A 19 8.84 -0.72 5.25
CA ASN A 19 7.39 -0.53 5.21
C ASN A 19 6.66 -1.85 5.00
N CYS A 20 5.45 -1.93 5.53
CA CYS A 20 4.56 -3.07 5.49
C CYS A 20 3.29 -2.73 4.72
N ARG A 21 2.96 -3.59 3.76
CA ARG A 21 1.73 -3.51 2.97
C ARG A 21 0.69 -4.48 3.47
N PHE A 22 -0.52 -3.98 3.55
CA PHE A 22 -1.68 -4.69 4.02
C PHE A 22 -2.84 -4.52 3.06
N SER A 23 -3.73 -5.50 3.02
CA SER A 23 -5.00 -5.39 2.34
C SER A 23 -6.13 -5.99 3.16
N TRP A 24 -7.36 -5.67 2.76
CA TRP A 24 -8.56 -6.25 3.34
C TRP A 24 -9.15 -7.27 2.37
N PRO A 25 -9.63 -8.43 2.85
CA PRO A 25 -10.33 -9.41 2.02
C PRO A 25 -11.54 -8.81 1.29
N GLU A 26 -12.24 -7.89 1.94
CA GLU A 26 -13.45 -7.24 1.41
C GLU A 26 -13.12 -6.05 0.48
N ASN A 27 -11.87 -5.57 0.48
CA ASN A 27 -11.42 -4.46 -0.35
C ASN A 27 -10.37 -4.93 -1.35
N THR A 28 -10.83 -5.21 -2.58
CA THR A 28 -9.98 -5.68 -3.67
C THR A 28 -9.34 -4.55 -4.46
N THR A 29 -9.65 -3.28 -4.14
CA THR A 29 -9.19 -2.12 -4.93
C THR A 29 -8.08 -1.33 -4.26
N GLU A 30 -7.90 -1.48 -2.95
CA GLU A 30 -6.95 -0.69 -2.15
C GLU A 30 -5.98 -1.57 -1.36
N ALA A 31 -4.77 -1.05 -1.19
CA ALA A 31 -3.75 -1.57 -0.29
C ALA A 31 -3.25 -0.42 0.61
N MET A 32 -2.97 -0.73 1.86
CA MET A 32 -2.45 0.22 2.85
C MET A 32 -0.96 -0.04 3.07
N GLU A 33 -0.19 1.03 3.15
CA GLU A 33 1.23 0.97 3.47
C GLU A 33 1.50 1.72 4.78
N LEU A 34 2.07 1.01 5.75
CA LEU A 34 2.43 1.48 7.08
C LEU A 34 3.92 1.23 7.33
N PRO A 35 4.64 2.10 8.04
CA PRO A 35 6.00 1.81 8.45
C PRO A 35 6.02 0.74 9.54
N THR A 36 7.16 0.07 9.69
CA THR A 36 7.46 -0.67 10.92
C THR A 36 7.71 0.29 12.09
N THR A 37 7.90 -0.25 13.30
CA THR A 37 8.23 0.54 14.50
C THR A 37 9.66 1.09 14.49
N ASP A 38 10.45 0.77 13.48
CA ASP A 38 11.81 1.29 13.37
C ASP A 38 11.80 2.79 13.00
N PRO A 39 12.59 3.64 13.68
CA PRO A 39 12.62 5.07 13.39
C PRO A 39 12.97 5.42 11.93
N SER A 40 13.85 4.66 11.28
CA SER A 40 14.21 4.92 9.88
C SER A 40 13.03 4.67 8.93
N SER A 41 12.22 3.65 9.22
CA SER A 41 10.97 3.39 8.50
C SER A 41 9.95 4.52 8.61
N ILE A 42 9.86 5.13 9.80
CA ILE A 42 8.99 6.27 10.03
C ILE A 42 9.45 7.47 9.20
N GLU A 43 10.75 7.71 9.09
CA GLU A 43 11.29 8.77 8.23
C GLU A 43 11.07 8.47 6.74
N ASP A 44 11.29 7.21 6.33
CA ASP A 44 11.10 6.73 4.95
C ASP A 44 9.66 6.94 4.49
N ILE A 45 8.66 6.58 5.30
CA ILE A 45 7.25 6.76 4.92
C ILE A 45 6.90 8.25 4.77
N GLU A 46 7.48 9.14 5.58
CA GLU A 46 7.27 10.60 5.45
C GLU A 46 7.93 11.17 4.19
N ILE A 47 9.06 10.60 3.75
CA ILE A 47 9.65 10.89 2.43
C ILE A 47 8.71 10.41 1.33
N GLU A 48 8.23 9.17 1.40
CA GLU A 48 7.36 8.57 0.39
C GLU A 48 6.03 9.34 0.22
N LYS A 49 5.40 9.76 1.34
CA LYS A 49 4.23 10.66 1.32
C LYS A 49 4.50 11.95 0.53
N ARG A 50 5.66 12.57 0.73
CA ARG A 50 6.04 13.80 0.00
C ARG A 50 6.27 13.54 -1.48
N ILE A 51 6.78 12.36 -1.85
CA ILE A 51 6.93 11.95 -3.24
C ILE A 51 5.55 11.79 -3.89
N TYR A 52 4.64 11.01 -3.30
CA TYR A 52 3.31 10.80 -3.88
C TYR A 52 2.48 12.09 -4.00
N LYS A 53 2.59 13.02 -3.04
CA LYS A 53 1.94 14.34 -3.12
C LYS A 53 2.37 15.15 -4.36
N ARG A 54 3.53 14.85 -4.96
CA ARG A 54 4.11 15.58 -6.10
C ARG A 54 4.14 14.78 -7.40
N LEU A 55 4.15 13.46 -7.33
CA LEU A 55 4.39 12.57 -8.47
C LEU A 55 3.27 12.62 -9.54
N GLY A 56 2.05 12.97 -9.13
CA GLY A 56 0.88 12.92 -10.02
C GLY A 56 0.49 11.48 -10.37
N SER A 57 -0.13 11.27 -11.53
CA SER A 57 -0.56 9.95 -11.99
C SER A 57 0.19 9.52 -13.24
N HIS A 58 0.63 8.26 -13.27
CA HIS A 58 1.29 7.65 -14.41
C HIS A 58 0.80 6.20 -14.57
N PRO A 59 0.52 5.71 -15.80
CA PRO A 59 -0.09 4.39 -16.02
C PRO A 59 0.75 3.21 -15.51
N ASN A 60 2.08 3.37 -15.45
CA ASN A 60 3.01 2.32 -15.01
C ASN A 60 3.51 2.50 -13.57
N ILE A 61 2.94 3.44 -12.81
CA ILE A 61 3.27 3.64 -11.40
C ILE A 61 1.99 3.38 -10.60
N VAL A 62 2.11 2.62 -9.51
CA VAL A 62 0.99 2.36 -8.61
C VAL A 62 0.44 3.69 -8.09
N SER A 63 -0.85 3.91 -8.31
CA SER A 63 -1.48 5.18 -7.93
C SER A 63 -1.64 5.27 -6.42
N CYS A 64 -1.14 6.35 -5.82
CA CYS A 64 -1.55 6.74 -4.48
C CYS A 64 -2.95 7.35 -4.55
N LEU A 65 -3.92 6.71 -3.89
CA LEU A 65 -5.31 7.14 -3.87
C LEU A 65 -5.52 8.26 -2.85
N ARG A 66 -4.91 8.11 -1.67
CA ARG A 66 -4.97 9.10 -0.59
C ARG A 66 -3.87 8.87 0.44
N ILE A 67 -3.58 9.91 1.20
CA ILE A 67 -2.90 9.81 2.50
C ILE A 67 -3.97 10.02 3.54
N ALA A 68 -4.16 9.04 4.42
CA ALA A 68 -5.26 9.00 5.37
C ALA A 68 -4.75 8.94 6.80
N GLU A 69 -5.51 9.51 7.72
CA GLU A 69 -5.23 9.39 9.15
C GLU A 69 -5.25 7.93 9.57
N THR A 70 -4.32 7.56 10.44
CA THR A 70 -4.27 6.23 11.03
C THR A 70 -5.15 6.18 12.28
N GLY A 71 -5.65 4.99 12.59
CA GLY A 71 -6.22 4.72 13.91
C GLY A 71 -5.13 4.68 14.99
N PRO A 72 -5.52 4.47 16.27
CA PRO A 72 -4.63 4.52 17.43
C PRO A 72 -3.52 3.45 17.45
N VAL A 73 -3.51 2.54 16.48
CA VAL A 73 -2.63 1.37 16.42
C VAL A 73 -1.35 1.65 15.61
N SER A 74 -1.30 2.74 14.84
CA SER A 74 -0.11 3.08 14.04
C SER A 74 0.86 4.00 14.78
N VAL A 75 2.15 3.78 14.54
CA VAL A 75 3.25 4.67 15.01
C VAL A 75 3.30 6.01 14.26
N CYS A 76 2.62 6.13 13.13
CA CYS A 76 2.51 7.38 12.38
C CYS A 76 1.08 7.89 12.40
N ALA A 77 0.89 9.21 12.37
CA ALA A 77 -0.43 9.84 12.34
C ALA A 77 -1.17 9.64 11.00
N GLU A 78 -0.44 9.37 9.93
CA GLU A 78 -0.99 9.15 8.58
C GLU A 78 -0.35 7.93 7.92
N HIS A 79 -1.05 7.31 6.98
CA HIS A 79 -0.60 6.19 6.15
C HIS A 79 -0.91 6.42 4.67
N ILE A 80 -0.24 5.66 3.81
CA ILE A 80 -0.45 5.74 2.36
C ILE A 80 -1.47 4.68 1.95
N VAL A 81 -2.48 5.09 1.18
CA VAL A 81 -3.42 4.16 0.53
C VAL A 81 -3.15 4.13 -0.96
N LEU A 82 -2.76 2.97 -1.46
CA LEU A 82 -2.41 2.70 -2.84
C LEU A 82 -3.53 1.93 -3.55
N LYS A 83 -3.60 2.08 -4.87
CA LYS A 83 -4.40 1.20 -5.72
C LYS A 83 -3.80 -0.21 -5.68
N ARG A 84 -4.62 -1.20 -5.36
CA ARG A 84 -4.21 -2.61 -5.36
C ARG A 84 -3.95 -3.10 -6.78
N ALA A 85 -2.83 -3.79 -6.97
CA ALA A 85 -2.54 -4.48 -8.22
C ALA A 85 -3.37 -5.77 -8.31
N GLU A 86 -4.07 -5.97 -9.43
CA GLU A 86 -4.98 -7.11 -9.65
C GLU A 86 -4.29 -8.47 -9.43
N TYR A 87 -3.03 -8.58 -9.84
CA TYR A 87 -2.27 -9.82 -9.82
C TYR A 87 -1.18 -9.86 -8.73
N GLY A 88 -1.19 -8.90 -7.80
CA GLY A 88 -0.17 -8.79 -6.77
C GLY A 88 1.22 -8.47 -7.32
N THR A 89 2.26 -9.04 -6.71
CA THR A 89 3.65 -8.77 -7.11
C THR A 89 4.03 -9.52 -8.39
N ILE A 90 4.87 -8.92 -9.23
CA ILE A 90 5.40 -9.56 -10.45
C ILE A 90 6.05 -10.91 -10.12
N ARG A 91 6.79 -11.00 -9.01
CA ARG A 91 7.44 -12.23 -8.57
C ARG A 91 6.40 -13.33 -8.33
N GLN A 92 5.34 -13.03 -7.57
CA GLN A 92 4.31 -14.01 -7.25
C GLN A 92 3.53 -14.43 -8.50
N TYR A 93 3.20 -13.47 -9.36
CA TYR A 93 2.51 -13.74 -10.63
C TYR A 93 3.22 -14.81 -11.47
N PHE A 94 4.54 -14.70 -11.64
CA PHE A 94 5.30 -15.70 -12.39
C PHE A 94 5.50 -17.02 -11.64
N LEU A 95 5.58 -17.00 -10.30
CA LEU A 95 5.61 -18.23 -9.50
C LEU A 95 4.32 -19.03 -9.65
N ASP A 96 3.18 -18.34 -9.75
CA ASP A 96 1.86 -18.95 -9.94
C ASP A 96 1.55 -19.30 -11.40
N ARG A 97 2.58 -19.32 -12.27
CA ARG A 97 2.49 -19.60 -13.71
C ARG A 97 1.64 -18.60 -14.50
N GLY A 98 1.53 -17.36 -14.00
CA GLY A 98 1.02 -16.24 -14.77
C GLY A 98 1.77 -16.07 -16.09
N THR A 99 1.08 -15.66 -17.14
CA THR A 99 1.65 -15.47 -18.47
C THR A 99 1.77 -13.98 -18.78
N SER A 100 3.00 -13.45 -18.78
CA SER A 100 3.23 -12.09 -19.29
C SER A 100 3.20 -12.13 -20.80
N THR A 101 2.17 -11.58 -21.41
CA THR A 101 2.22 -11.18 -22.82
C THR A 101 3.11 -9.95 -22.92
N LYS A 102 4.31 -10.11 -23.51
CA LYS A 102 5.03 -8.94 -24.04
C LYS A 102 4.09 -8.27 -25.04
N ALA A 103 3.75 -7.00 -24.81
CA ALA A 103 3.14 -6.19 -25.85
C ALA A 103 4.13 -6.17 -27.03
N VAL A 104 3.66 -6.60 -28.21
CA VAL A 104 4.37 -6.52 -29.49
C VAL A 104 4.16 -5.12 -30.05
#